data_AF-A0A7C4XTI8-F1
#
_entry.id   AF-A0A7C4XTI8-F1
#
_cell.length_a   1.000
_cell.length_b   1.000
_cell.length_c   1.000
_cell.angle_alpha   90.00
_cell.angle_beta   90.00
_cell.angle_gamma   90.00
#
_symmetry.space_group_name_H-M   'P 1'
#
loop_
_entity.id
_entity.type
_entity.pdbx_description
1 polymer ?
#
loop_
_entity_poly.entity_id
_entity_poly.type
_entity_poly.pdbx_seq_one_letter_code
_entity_poly.pdbx_strand_id
1 'polypeptide(L)'
;MTNHKKFFIIFAILFLANECLAREKLVRTAMLLSLFPGGGQFYTERYIPGFLIGTGEVTLGYLAYKNHRDGNYSERNSFLWWELFLFGYSLADAYVGAKMYGFDVETDLNKVSLSYNFFRLN
;
A
#
# COMPACT_ATOMS: atom_id res chain seq x y z
N MET A 1 -19.76 24.28 -21.12
CA MET A 1 -18.59 24.41 -20.21
C MET A 1 -18.84 23.69 -18.87
N THR A 2 -19.23 22.41 -18.90
CA THR A 2 -19.79 21.68 -17.74
C THR A 2 -19.22 20.28 -17.53
N ASN A 3 -18.43 19.74 -18.48
CA ASN A 3 -17.94 18.36 -18.44
C ASN A 3 -16.72 18.16 -17.52
N HIS A 4 -15.84 19.16 -17.40
CA HIS A 4 -14.63 19.04 -16.57
C HIS A 4 -14.95 18.98 -15.06
N LYS A 5 -16.01 19.65 -14.60
CA LYS A 5 -16.43 19.62 -13.19
C LYS A 5 -17.03 18.27 -12.80
N LYS A 6 -17.79 17.62 -13.70
CA LYS A 6 -18.34 16.28 -13.47
C LYS A 6 -17.25 15.22 -13.39
N PHE A 7 -16.21 15.33 -14.23
CA PHE A 7 -15.05 14.45 -14.19
C PHE A 7 -14.32 14.54 -12.84
N PHE A 8 -14.12 15.76 -12.33
CA PHE A 8 -13.47 15.98 -11.03
C PHE A 8 -14.30 15.45 -9.85
N ILE A 9 -15.62 15.57 -9.92
CA ILE A 9 -16.54 15.05 -8.89
C ILE A 9 -16.57 13.52 -8.92
N ILE A 10 -16.59 12.89 -10.10
CA ILE A 10 -16.53 11.43 -10.23
C ILE A 10 -15.18 10.91 -9.71
N PHE A 11 -14.07 11.59 -10.02
CA PHE A 11 -12.76 11.26 -9.50
C PHE A 11 -12.70 11.39 -7.97
N ALA A 12 -13.27 12.45 -7.39
CA ALA A 12 -13.36 12.65 -5.95
C ALA A 12 -14.25 11.61 -5.25
N ILE A 13 -15.36 11.19 -5.87
CA ILE A 13 -16.24 10.13 -5.36
C ILE A 13 -15.54 8.77 -5.40
N LEU A 14 -14.81 8.46 -6.47
CA LEU A 14 -13.99 7.25 -6.57
C LEU A 14 -12.84 7.26 -5.55
N PHE A 15 -12.23 8.42 -5.30
CA PHE A 15 -11.18 8.62 -4.31
C PHE A 15 -11.70 8.42 -2.88
N LEU A 16 -12.89 8.94 -2.55
CA LEU A 16 -13.54 8.78 -1.25
C LEU A 16 -14.10 7.37 -1.03
N ALA A 17 -14.57 6.69 -2.09
CA ALA A 17 -15.08 5.33 -1.98
C ALA A 17 -13.99 4.28 -1.67
N ASN A 18 -12.72 4.57 -1.99
CA ASN A 18 -11.58 3.71 -1.60
C ASN A 18 -11.45 3.56 -0.08
N GLU A 19 -11.85 4.57 0.70
CA GLU A 19 -11.69 4.59 2.16
C GLU A 19 -12.76 3.77 2.91
N CYS A 20 -13.79 3.23 2.23
CA CYS A 20 -15.00 2.67 2.88
C CYS A 20 -15.05 1.13 2.96
N LEU A 21 -14.16 0.40 2.30
CA LEU A 21 -14.25 -1.07 2.20
C LEU A 21 -13.16 -1.78 3.02
N ALA A 22 -13.12 -1.52 4.33
CA ALA A 22 -12.21 -2.18 5.24
C ALA A 22 -12.83 -3.45 5.86
N ARG A 23 -12.32 -4.64 5.52
CA ARG A 23 -12.78 -5.93 6.09
C ARG A 23 -11.57 -6.71 6.59
N GLU A 24 -11.70 -7.27 7.80
CA GLU A 24 -10.65 -7.98 8.55
C GLU A 24 -9.79 -8.91 7.67
N LYS A 25 -8.47 -8.69 7.63
CA LYS A 25 -7.58 -9.42 6.73
C LYS A 25 -6.42 -10.12 7.42
N LEU A 26 -6.25 -11.38 6.99
CA LEU A 26 -5.28 -12.37 7.45
C LEU A 26 -3.84 -11.94 7.10
N VAL A 27 -3.05 -11.59 8.13
CA VAL A 27 -1.66 -11.10 8.05
C VAL A 27 -0.74 -11.96 7.17
N ARG A 28 -0.98 -13.27 7.13
CA ARG A 28 -0.16 -14.24 6.38
C ARG A 28 -0.34 -14.15 4.86
N THR A 29 -1.55 -13.84 4.40
CA THR A 29 -1.83 -13.63 2.97
C THR A 29 -1.31 -12.27 2.51
N ALA A 30 -1.29 -11.27 3.41
CA ALA A 30 -0.73 -9.95 3.14
C ALA A 30 0.76 -10.05 2.77
N MET A 31 1.57 -10.78 3.55
CA MET A 31 2.99 -10.96 3.25
C MET A 31 3.25 -11.71 1.94
N LEU A 32 2.38 -12.65 1.58
CA LEU A 32 2.53 -13.46 0.38
C LEU A 32 2.14 -12.69 -0.89
N LEU A 33 1.19 -11.74 -0.80
CA LEU A 33 0.82 -10.86 -1.90
C LEU A 33 1.80 -9.68 -2.09
N SER A 34 2.54 -9.27 -1.06
CA SER A 34 3.62 -8.28 -1.15
C SER A 34 4.78 -8.71 -2.05
N LEU A 35 4.85 -9.98 -2.46
CA LEU A 35 5.82 -10.44 -3.46
C LEU A 35 5.57 -9.83 -4.84
N PHE A 36 4.38 -9.31 -5.12
CA PHE A 36 4.09 -8.61 -6.36
C PHE A 36 4.37 -7.11 -6.23
N PRO A 37 4.94 -6.46 -7.26
CA PRO A 37 5.18 -5.01 -7.26
C PRO A 37 3.89 -4.24 -6.94
N GLY A 38 3.96 -3.31 -5.99
CA GLY A 38 2.84 -2.53 -5.46
C GLY A 38 1.84 -3.31 -4.60
N GLY A 39 1.91 -4.64 -4.57
CA GLY A 39 0.91 -5.53 -3.95
C GLY A 39 0.81 -5.39 -2.43
N GLY A 40 1.90 -4.99 -1.75
CA GLY A 40 1.92 -4.80 -0.30
C GLY A 40 0.99 -3.69 0.20
N GLN A 41 0.80 -2.63 -0.60
CA GLN A 41 0.03 -1.44 -0.21
C GLN A 41 -1.49 -1.59 -0.44
N PHE A 42 -1.89 -2.42 -1.41
CA PHE A 42 -3.31 -2.76 -1.63
C PHE A 42 -3.90 -3.60 -0.49
N TYR A 43 -3.07 -4.23 0.33
CA TYR A 43 -3.51 -5.04 1.47
C TYR A 43 -3.59 -4.25 2.78
N THR A 44 -2.82 -3.17 2.92
CA THR A 44 -2.95 -2.20 4.02
C THR A 44 -4.02 -1.13 3.73
N GLU A 45 -4.82 -1.33 2.67
CA GLU A 45 -5.87 -0.41 2.20
C GLU A 45 -5.37 0.99 1.88
N ARG A 46 -4.06 1.13 1.69
CA ARG A 46 -3.40 2.36 1.30
C ARG A 46 -3.32 2.43 -0.22
N TYR A 47 -4.49 2.59 -0.83
CA TYR A 47 -4.65 2.61 -2.28
C TYR A 47 -3.86 3.72 -2.97
N ILE A 48 -3.76 4.90 -2.34
CA ILE A 48 -3.03 6.04 -2.92
C ILE A 48 -1.53 5.76 -2.96
N PRO A 49 -0.86 5.37 -1.85
CA PRO A 49 0.53 4.89 -1.90
C PRO A 49 0.72 3.72 -2.85
N GLY A 50 -0.19 2.73 -2.84
CA GLY A 50 -0.11 1.58 -3.74
C GLY A 50 -0.15 1.96 -5.22
N PHE A 51 -1.01 2.90 -5.58
CA PHE A 51 -1.08 3.43 -6.95
C PHE A 51 0.20 4.21 -7.33
N LEU A 52 0.68 5.09 -6.45
CA LEU A 52 1.91 5.86 -6.71
C LEU A 52 3.15 4.96 -6.84
N ILE A 53 3.28 3.98 -5.96
CA ILE A 53 4.40 3.02 -6.00
C ILE A 53 4.28 2.12 -7.23
N GLY A 54 3.10 1.55 -7.48
CA GLY A 54 2.88 0.67 -8.63
C GLY A 54 3.11 1.38 -9.98
N THR A 55 2.68 2.65 -10.11
CA THR A 55 2.98 3.45 -11.31
C THR A 55 4.48 3.75 -11.44
N GLY A 56 5.17 4.00 -10.33
CA GLY A 56 6.62 4.15 -10.30
C GLY A 56 7.37 2.89 -10.75
N GLU A 57 7.01 1.72 -10.20
CA GLU A 57 7.61 0.43 -10.55
C GLU A 57 7.37 0.08 -12.02
N VAL A 58 6.14 0.25 -12.52
CA VAL A 58 5.83 0.04 -13.96
C VAL A 58 6.65 0.97 -14.84
N THR A 59 6.81 2.24 -14.44
CA THR A 59 7.59 3.21 -15.22
C THR A 59 9.08 2.85 -15.24
N LEU A 60 9.65 2.51 -14.08
CA LEU A 60 11.05 2.10 -13.97
C LEU A 60 11.31 0.80 -14.73
N GLY A 61 10.44 -0.19 -14.60
CA GLY A 61 10.51 -1.44 -15.36
C GLY A 61 10.40 -1.22 -16.88
N TYR A 62 9.51 -0.32 -17.33
CA TYR A 62 9.42 0.06 -18.74
C TYR A 62 10.69 0.74 -19.24
N LEU A 63 11.26 1.67 -18.46
CA LEU A 63 12.52 2.34 -18.80
C LEU A 63 13.69 1.34 -18.82
N ALA A 64 13.75 0.42 -17.87
CA ALA A 64 14.74 -0.65 -17.85
C ALA A 64 14.61 -1.55 -19.10
N TYR A 65 13.38 -1.93 -19.47
CA TYR A 65 13.10 -2.72 -20.67
C TYR A 65 13.50 -1.98 -21.95
N LYS A 66 13.15 -0.70 -22.08
CA LYS A 66 13.53 0.13 -23.22
C LYS A 66 15.06 0.21 -23.36
N ASN A 67 15.77 0.52 -22.28
CA ASN A 67 17.23 0.62 -22.30
C ASN A 67 17.91 -0.73 -22.55
N HIS A 68 17.29 -1.85 -22.15
CA HIS A 68 17.76 -3.19 -22.52
C HIS A 68 17.70 -3.41 -24.04
N ARG A 69 16.61 -2.98 -24.69
CA ARG A 69 16.47 -3.07 -26.15
C ARG A 69 17.43 -2.16 -26.91
N ASP A 70 17.68 -0.98 -26.36
CA ASP A 70 18.58 0.02 -26.96
C ASP A 70 20.06 -0.31 -26.70
N GLY A 71 20.36 -1.42 -25.98
CA GLY A 71 21.73 -1.83 -25.64
C GLY A 71 22.40 -0.97 -24.57
N ASN A 72 21.66 -0.05 -23.94
CA ASN A 72 22.18 0.86 -22.93
C ASN A 72 22.11 0.22 -21.52
N TYR A 73 23.10 -0.63 -21.22
CA TYR A 73 23.10 -1.43 -20.00
C TYR A 73 23.37 -0.64 -18.71
N SER A 74 24.10 0.48 -18.79
CA SER A 74 24.39 1.33 -17.64
C SER A 74 23.11 1.95 -17.09
N GLU A 75 22.31 2.55 -17.97
CA GLU A 75 21.06 3.22 -17.62
C GLU A 75 20.01 2.21 -17.22
N ARG A 76 19.94 1.07 -17.93
CA ARG A 76 19.12 -0.07 -17.51
C ARG A 76 19.44 -0.50 -16.08
N ASN A 77 20.72 -0.64 -15.73
CA ASN A 77 21.13 -1.05 -14.38
C ASN A 77 20.74 0.01 -13.34
N SER A 78 20.88 1.29 -13.67
CA SER A 78 20.41 2.38 -12.81
C SER A 78 18.91 2.30 -12.55
N PHE A 79 18.08 2.11 -13.58
CA PHE A 79 16.64 1.96 -13.42
C PHE A 79 16.26 0.72 -12.60
N LEU A 80 16.92 -0.42 -12.82
CA LEU A 80 16.70 -1.62 -12.01
C LEU A 80 17.08 -1.42 -10.54
N TRP A 81 18.15 -0.67 -10.25
CA TRP A 81 18.51 -0.33 -8.88
C TRP A 81 17.47 0.57 -8.21
N TRP A 82 16.93 1.55 -8.94
CA TRP A 82 15.84 2.38 -8.46
C TRP A 82 14.54 1.60 -8.26
N GLU A 83 14.24 0.65 -9.16
CA GLU A 83 13.08 -0.24 -9.05
C GLU A 83 13.19 -1.13 -7.81
N LEU A 84 14.37 -1.73 -7.58
CA LEU A 84 14.64 -2.53 -6.39
C LEU A 84 14.50 -1.71 -5.11
N PHE A 85 14.99 -0.47 -5.09
CA PHE A 85 14.87 0.42 -3.94
C PHE A 85 13.40 0.79 -3.66
N LEU A 86 12.63 1.12 -4.69
CA LEU A 86 11.22 1.46 -4.59
C LEU A 86 10.39 0.26 -4.08
N PHE A 87 10.64 -0.92 -4.64
CA PHE A 87 10.02 -2.17 -4.19
C PHE A 87 10.34 -2.49 -2.73
N GLY A 88 11.61 -2.39 -2.36
CA GLY A 88 12.07 -2.62 -0.98
C GLY A 88 11.46 -1.64 0.03
N TYR A 89 11.38 -0.36 -0.32
CA TYR A 89 10.73 0.67 0.50
C TYR A 89 9.24 0.36 0.70
N SER A 90 8.53 0.01 -0.38
CA SER A 90 7.12 -0.37 -0.33
C SER A 90 6.87 -1.57 0.58
N LEU A 91 7.72 -2.60 0.47
CA LEU A 91 7.66 -3.79 1.30
C LEU A 91 7.88 -3.47 2.78
N ALA A 92 8.88 -2.63 3.09
CA ALA A 92 9.19 -2.23 4.46
C ALA A 92 8.06 -1.43 5.10
N ASP A 93 7.50 -0.47 4.35
CA ASP A 93 6.38 0.36 4.80
C ASP A 93 5.11 -0.48 5.02
N ALA A 94 4.80 -1.41 4.12
CA ALA A 94 3.70 -2.36 4.29
C ALA A 94 3.92 -3.30 5.49
N TYR A 95 5.17 -3.76 5.72
CA TYR A 95 5.52 -4.58 6.87
C TYR A 95 5.32 -3.84 8.19
N VAL A 96 5.77 -2.58 8.28
CA VAL A 96 5.56 -1.74 9.47
C VAL A 96 4.06 -1.52 9.70
N GLY A 97 3.31 -1.20 8.65
CA GLY A 97 1.85 -1.03 8.73
C GLY A 97 1.15 -2.30 9.25
N ALA A 98 1.49 -3.47 8.72
CA ALA A 98 0.93 -4.74 9.18
C ALA A 98 1.31 -5.06 10.63
N LYS A 99 2.53 -4.72 11.06
CA LYS A 99 2.98 -4.98 12.43
C LYS A 99 2.32 -4.05 13.44
N MET A 100 2.07 -2.79 13.08
CA MET A 100 1.37 -1.83 13.93
C MET A 100 -0.12 -2.17 14.08
N TYR A 101 -0.77 -2.69 13.03
CA TYR A 101 -2.15 -3.15 13.12
C TYR A 101 -2.34 -4.24 14.20
N GLY A 102 -1.39 -5.17 14.32
CA GLY A 102 -1.42 -6.19 15.38
C GLY A 102 -1.28 -5.60 16.80
N PHE A 103 -0.60 -4.47 16.96
CA PHE A 103 -0.40 -3.80 18.25
C PHE A 103 -1.64 -3.00 18.70
N ASP A 104 -2.31 -2.32 17.76
CA ASP A 104 -3.54 -1.56 18.07
C ASP A 104 -4.70 -2.49 18.47
N VAL A 105 -4.83 -3.66 17.82
CA VAL A 105 -5.84 -4.65 18.19
C VAL A 105 -5.62 -5.19 19.61
N GLU A 106 -4.37 -5.46 20.00
CA GLU A 106 -4.06 -5.94 21.35
C GLU A 106 -4.31 -4.86 22.43
N THR A 107 -3.99 -3.60 22.14
CA THR A 107 -4.20 -2.49 23.09
C THR A 107 -5.68 -2.17 23.28
N ASP A 108 -6.51 -2.22 22.23
CA ASP A 108 -7.96 -2.04 22.35
C ASP A 108 -8.63 -3.19 23.14
N LEU A 109 -8.22 -4.44 22.90
CA LEU A 109 -8.72 -5.59 23.67
C LEU A 109 -8.37 -5.48 25.17
N ASN A 110 -7.15 -5.04 25.48
CA ASN A 110 -6.72 -4.85 26.87
C ASN A 110 -7.52 -3.74 27.56
N LYS A 111 -7.75 -2.61 26.87
CA LYS A 111 -8.55 -1.49 27.38
C LYS A 111 -10.01 -1.88 27.68
N VAL A 112 -10.63 -2.67 26.80
CA VAL A 112 -11.98 -3.21 27.04
C VAL A 112 -11.99 -4.15 28.24
N SER A 113 -11.00 -5.02 28.38
CA SER A 113 -10.90 -5.96 29.51
C SER A 113 -10.71 -5.23 30.86
N LEU A 114 -9.93 -4.14 30.87
CA LEU A 114 -9.70 -3.29 32.05
C LEU A 114 -10.98 -2.54 32.45
N SER A 115 -11.70 -1.98 31.47
CA SER A 115 -12.98 -1.30 31.73
C SER A 115 -14.04 -2.25 32.27
N TYR A 116 -14.10 -3.48 31.76
CA TYR A 116 -15.04 -4.50 32.23
C TYR A 116 -14.73 -4.95 33.66
N ASN A 117 -13.45 -5.16 34.00
CA ASN A 117 -13.05 -5.48 35.37
C ASN A 117 -13.33 -4.32 36.34
N PHE A 118 -13.10 -3.08 35.92
CA PHE A 118 -13.42 -1.90 36.74
C PHE A 118 -14.93 -1.78 37.03
N PHE A 119 -15.78 -2.07 36.05
CA PHE A 119 -17.25 -2.03 36.22
C PHE A 119 -17.81 -3.21 37.03
N ARG A 120 -17.06 -4.32 37.13
CA ARG A 120 -17.45 -5.49 37.95
C ARG A 120 -17.10 -5.33 39.43
N LEU A 121 -16.12 -4.48 39.76
CA LEU A 121 -15.59 -4.30 41.12
C LEU A 121 -16.22 -3.10 41.86
N ASN A 122 -17.21 -2.43 41.26
CA ASN A 122 -18.03 -1.36 41.82
C ASN A 122 -19.49 -1.79 41.86
#